data_AF-F5YK86-F1
#
_entry.id   AF-F5YK86-F1
#
_cell.length_a   1.000
_cell.length_b   1.000
_cell.length_c   1.000
_cell.angle_alpha   90.00
_cell.angle_beta   90.00
_cell.angle_gamma   90.00
#
_symmetry.space_group_name_H-M   'P 1'
#
loop_
_entity.id
_entity.type
_entity.pdbx_description
1 polymer ?
#
loop_
_entity_poly.entity_id
_entity_poly.type
_entity_poly.pdbx_seq_one_letter_code
_entity_poly.pdbx_strand_id
1 'polypeptide(L)'
;MIQAADVQEREETEDLAVVLDHEEEQDFHVGKIYCANCIQCKLVPAKSAGDDRYVLRVRCAAGKWKKKLGEEKLYKYCTITRRYLDFCDAYEEMGDTRTYIRELKKNLPVKDEFFVLFQSAEE
;
A
#
# COMPACT_ATOMS: atom_id res chain seq x y z
N MET A 1 -0.06 -45.05 39.88
CA MET A 1 -0.23 -45.26 38.42
C MET A 1 -0.60 -43.92 37.84
N ILE A 2 0.27 -43.35 37.01
CA ILE A 2 0.05 -42.05 36.36
C ILE A 2 -0.47 -42.37 34.96
N GLN A 3 -1.66 -41.89 34.62
CA GLN A 3 -2.14 -41.91 33.23
C GLN A 3 -1.86 -40.54 32.62
N ALA A 4 -1.07 -40.57 31.53
CA ALA A 4 -0.86 -39.45 30.64
C ALA A 4 -2.12 -39.28 29.78
N ALA A 5 -2.76 -38.12 29.88
CA ALA A 5 -3.78 -37.67 28.95
C ALA A 5 -3.14 -36.62 28.02
N ASP A 6 -2.91 -37.06 26.79
CA ASP A 6 -3.14 -36.34 25.53
C ASP A 6 -2.67 -34.88 25.44
N VAL A 7 -1.39 -34.78 25.10
CA VAL A 7 -0.74 -33.66 24.42
C VAL A 7 -1.31 -33.56 23.00
N GLN A 8 -2.46 -32.91 22.78
CA GLN A 8 -3.01 -32.82 21.42
C GLN A 8 -3.78 -31.54 21.06
N GLU A 9 -3.60 -30.45 21.80
CA GLU A 9 -4.31 -29.17 21.51
C GLU A 9 -3.38 -27.96 21.27
N ARG A 10 -2.07 -28.17 21.06
CA ARG A 10 -1.10 -27.05 20.88
C ARG A 10 -0.43 -26.91 19.52
N GLU A 11 -0.60 -27.83 18.58
CA GLU A 11 0.12 -27.77 17.28
C GLU A 11 -0.69 -27.14 16.13
N GLU A 12 -2.02 -27.01 16.21
CA GLU A 12 -2.81 -26.46 15.10
C GLU A 12 -2.78 -24.92 14.97
N THR A 13 -2.34 -24.20 16.01
CA THR A 13 -2.30 -22.73 16.00
C THR A 13 -1.03 -22.14 15.39
N GLU A 14 0.04 -22.94 15.26
CA GLU A 14 1.32 -22.48 14.69
C GLU A 14 1.35 -22.58 13.16
N ASP A 15 0.61 -23.52 12.58
CA ASP A 15 0.51 -23.65 11.12
C ASP A 15 -0.15 -22.43 10.47
N LEU A 16 -1.21 -21.87 11.07
CA LEU A 16 -1.98 -20.77 10.47
C LEU A 16 -1.19 -19.45 10.34
N ALA A 17 -0.23 -19.20 11.23
CA ALA A 17 0.64 -18.01 11.15
C ALA A 17 1.70 -18.17 10.05
N VAL A 18 2.21 -19.40 9.85
CA VAL A 18 3.25 -19.69 8.85
C VAL A 18 2.70 -19.71 7.42
N VAL A 19 1.43 -20.11 7.21
CA VAL A 19 0.79 -20.02 5.88
C VAL A 19 0.54 -18.57 5.45
N LEU A 20 0.18 -17.68 6.37
CA LEU A 20 -0.08 -16.27 6.06
C LEU A 20 1.20 -15.50 5.69
N ASP A 21 2.35 -15.86 6.28
CA ASP A 21 3.64 -15.29 5.89
C ASP A 21 4.11 -15.75 4.49
N HIS A 22 3.76 -16.98 4.08
CA HIS A 22 4.13 -17.53 2.77
C HIS A 22 3.36 -16.92 1.58
N GLU A 23 2.14 -16.41 1.81
CA GLU A 23 1.35 -15.79 0.73
C GLU A 23 1.83 -14.38 0.39
N GLU A 24 2.38 -13.62 1.36
CA GLU A 24 2.88 -12.25 1.11
C GLU A 24 4.25 -12.21 0.41
N GLU A 25 5.08 -13.25 0.52
CA GLU A 25 6.38 -13.30 -0.16
C GLU A 25 6.27 -13.40 -1.69
N GLN A 26 5.15 -13.91 -2.22
CA GLN A 26 5.00 -14.20 -3.65
C GLN A 26 4.84 -12.96 -4.55
N ASP A 27 4.53 -11.79 -3.97
CA ASP A 27 4.27 -10.55 -4.73
C ASP A 27 5.46 -9.56 -4.73
N PHE A 28 6.64 -10.02 -4.29
CA PHE A 28 7.89 -9.27 -4.36
C PHE A 28 8.78 -9.72 -5.52
N HIS A 29 9.06 -8.81 -6.46
CA HIS A 29 9.85 -9.07 -7.64
C HIS A 29 11.26 -8.51 -7.48
N VAL A 30 12.23 -9.41 -7.27
CA VAL A 30 13.66 -9.06 -7.17
C VAL A 30 14.12 -8.35 -8.45
N GLY A 31 14.88 -7.27 -8.28
CA GLY A 31 15.40 -6.47 -9.40
C GLY A 31 14.39 -5.52 -10.03
N LYS A 32 13.15 -5.46 -9.54
CA LYS A 32 12.17 -4.43 -9.94
C LYS A 32 12.16 -3.28 -8.93
N ILE A 33 11.80 -2.09 -9.42
CA ILE A 33 11.55 -0.93 -8.57
C ILE A 33 10.06 -0.80 -8.27
N TYR A 34 9.72 -0.41 -7.04
CA TYR A 34 8.34 -0.24 -6.61
C TYR A 34 8.02 1.23 -6.47
N CYS A 35 7.06 1.73 -7.26
CA CYS A 35 6.74 3.15 -7.26
C CYS A 35 6.38 3.67 -5.86
N ALA A 36 5.68 2.88 -5.05
CA ALA A 36 5.34 3.28 -3.69
C ALA A 36 6.56 3.52 -2.79
N ASN A 37 7.70 2.88 -3.06
CA ASN A 37 8.96 3.10 -2.35
C ASN A 37 9.79 4.28 -2.90
N CYS A 38 9.25 5.07 -3.84
CA CYS A 38 9.98 6.18 -4.44
C CYS A 38 9.67 7.50 -3.72
N ILE A 39 10.69 8.31 -3.41
CA ILE A 39 10.49 9.63 -2.80
C ILE A 39 9.63 10.57 -3.66
N GLN A 40 9.56 10.34 -4.97
CA GLN A 40 8.76 11.15 -5.90
C GLN A 40 7.26 10.81 -5.83
N CYS A 41 6.88 9.69 -5.22
CA CYS A 41 5.48 9.31 -5.07
C CYS A 41 4.91 9.98 -3.82
N LYS A 42 4.02 10.96 -4.04
CA LYS A 42 3.49 11.82 -2.99
C LYS A 42 1.99 11.65 -2.84
N LEU A 43 1.54 11.80 -1.60
CA LEU A 43 0.14 11.77 -1.30
C LEU A 43 -0.51 13.14 -1.50
N VAL A 44 -1.68 13.15 -2.14
CA VAL A 44 -2.46 14.35 -2.41
C VAL A 44 -3.95 14.11 -2.16
N PRO A 45 -4.68 15.11 -1.64
CA PRO A 45 -6.13 15.08 -1.62
C PRO A 45 -6.67 15.27 -3.05
N ALA A 46 -7.61 14.41 -3.45
CA ALA A 46 -8.36 14.53 -4.69
C ALA A 46 -9.83 14.75 -4.37
N LYS A 47 -10.43 15.78 -4.97
CA LYS A 47 -11.86 16.08 -4.79
C LYS A 47 -12.70 14.88 -5.23
N SER A 48 -13.64 14.46 -4.39
CA SER A 48 -14.68 13.54 -4.81
C SER A 48 -15.67 14.29 -5.69
N ALA A 49 -16.17 13.66 -6.76
CA ALA A 49 -17.13 14.31 -7.65
C ALA A 49 -18.44 14.57 -6.90
N GLY A 50 -18.78 15.85 -6.68
CA GLY A 50 -20.09 16.28 -6.21
C GLY A 50 -20.26 16.52 -4.70
N ASP A 51 -19.25 16.29 -3.87
CA ASP A 51 -19.33 16.50 -2.42
C ASP A 51 -18.16 17.35 -1.88
N ASP A 52 -18.34 17.96 -0.71
CA ASP A 52 -17.26 18.57 0.11
C ASP A 52 -16.30 17.54 0.73
N ARG A 53 -16.22 16.37 0.11
CA ARG A 53 -15.38 15.25 0.52
C ARG A 53 -14.19 15.12 -0.41
N TYR A 54 -13.06 14.73 0.15
CA TYR A 54 -11.88 14.36 -0.60
C TYR A 54 -11.45 12.94 -0.30
N VAL A 55 -10.77 12.33 -1.25
CA VAL A 55 -10.11 11.03 -1.09
C VAL A 55 -8.63 11.23 -1.24
N LEU A 56 -7.85 10.44 -0.52
CA LEU A 56 -6.40 10.46 -0.64
C LEU A 56 -5.95 9.65 -1.87
N ARG A 57 -5.02 10.21 -2.63
CA ARG A 57 -4.49 9.65 -3.88
C ARG A 57 -3.00 9.85 -3.98
N VAL A 58 -2.31 8.97 -4.69
CA VAL A 58 -0.87 9.09 -4.91
C VAL A 58 -0.62 9.69 -6.29
N ARG A 59 0.26 10.68 -6.35
CA ARG A 59 0.81 11.29 -7.58
C ARG A 59 2.31 11.02 -7.69
N CYS A 60 2.86 11.23 -8.88
CA CYS A 60 4.31 11.27 -9.10
C CYS A 60 4.75 12.74 -9.28
N ALA A 61 5.51 13.28 -8.34
CA ALA A 61 6.04 14.64 -8.41
C ALA A 61 6.97 14.84 -9.62
N ALA A 62 7.68 13.80 -10.06
CA ALA A 62 8.45 13.79 -11.30
C ALA A 62 7.59 13.70 -12.59
N GLY A 63 6.25 13.68 -12.48
CA GLY A 63 5.34 13.74 -13.62
C GLY A 63 5.32 12.51 -14.53
N LYS A 64 5.79 11.36 -14.05
CA LYS A 64 5.90 10.11 -14.84
C LYS A 64 4.56 9.46 -15.15
N TRP A 65 3.48 9.85 -14.49
CA TRP A 65 2.16 9.25 -14.67
C TRP A 65 1.22 10.23 -15.38
N LYS A 66 0.94 9.94 -16.65
CA LYS A 66 0.05 10.75 -17.47
C LYS A 66 -1.05 9.89 -18.07
N LYS A 67 -2.24 10.46 -18.21
CA LYS A 67 -3.35 9.88 -18.98
C LYS A 67 -3.06 10.05 -20.48
N LYS A 68 -3.86 9.39 -21.33
CA LYS A 68 -3.77 9.55 -22.79
C LYS A 68 -3.91 11.00 -23.26
N LEU A 69 -4.70 11.80 -22.53
CA LEU A 69 -4.92 13.23 -22.79
C LEU A 69 -3.88 14.15 -22.14
N GLY A 70 -2.78 13.61 -21.60
CA GLY A 70 -1.67 14.40 -21.05
C GLY A 70 -1.84 14.84 -19.59
N GLU A 71 -3.06 14.83 -19.06
CA GLU A 71 -3.34 15.10 -17.64
C GLU A 71 -2.59 14.15 -16.71
N GLU A 72 -2.24 14.63 -15.51
CA GLU A 72 -1.65 13.79 -14.48
C GLU A 72 -2.60 12.64 -14.07
N LYS A 73 -2.02 11.45 -13.92
CA LYS A 73 -2.75 10.27 -13.43
C LYS A 73 -2.49 10.08 -11.95
N LEU A 74 -3.58 10.11 -11.17
CA LEU A 74 -3.60 9.81 -9.75
C LEU A 74 -3.98 8.35 -9.52
N TYR A 75 -3.29 7.66 -8.62
CA TYR A 75 -3.54 6.26 -8.27
C TYR A 75 -4.11 6.10 -6.86
N LYS A 76 -4.82 5.00 -6.63
CA LYS A 76 -5.15 4.53 -5.28
C LYS A 76 -3.91 3.93 -4.61
N TYR A 77 -3.90 3.96 -3.28
CA TYR A 77 -2.85 3.36 -2.46
C TYR A 77 -2.59 1.88 -2.78
N CYS A 78 -3.64 1.06 -2.72
CA CYS A 78 -3.55 -0.38 -3.00
C CYS A 78 -3.06 -0.68 -4.43
N THR A 79 -3.27 0.23 -5.38
CA THR A 79 -2.76 0.08 -6.74
C THR A 79 -1.26 0.35 -6.81
N ILE A 80 -0.76 1.37 -6.10
CA ILE A 80 0.64 1.75 -6.22
C ILE A 80 1.58 0.82 -5.46
N THR A 81 1.12 0.19 -4.38
CA THR A 81 1.90 -0.81 -3.62
C THR A 81 2.16 -2.10 -4.38
N ARG A 82 1.31 -2.41 -5.38
CA ARG A 82 1.46 -3.59 -6.26
C ARG A 82 2.15 -3.24 -7.58
N ARG A 83 2.37 -1.96 -7.86
CA ARG A 83 2.96 -1.52 -9.12
C ARG A 83 4.48 -1.54 -9.02
N TYR A 84 5.09 -2.37 -9.84
CA TYR A 84 6.53 -2.40 -10.06
C TYR A 84 6.88 -2.08 -11.51
N LEU A 85 8.11 -1.64 -11.73
CA LEU A 85 8.67 -1.29 -13.04
C LEU A 85 10.10 -1.84 -13.15
N ASP A 86 10.59 -1.98 -14.38
CA ASP A 86 11.99 -2.28 -14.65
C ASP A 86 12.91 -1.09 -14.41
N PHE A 87 12.44 0.11 -14.76
CA PHE A 87 13.26 1.30 -14.73
C PHE A 87 12.43 2.57 -14.59
N CYS A 88 12.98 3.55 -13.87
CA CYS A 88 12.52 4.94 -13.85
C CYS A 88 13.73 5.82 -13.50
N ASP A 89 14.02 6.77 -14.38
CA ASP A 89 15.12 7.75 -14.27
C ASP A 89 14.97 8.70 -13.07
N ALA A 90 13.76 8.88 -12.56
CA ALA A 90 13.47 9.68 -11.36
C ALA A 90 13.25 8.82 -10.10
N TYR A 91 13.58 7.53 -10.13
CA TYR A 91 13.40 6.65 -8.98
C TYR A 91 14.51 6.88 -7.97
N GLU A 92 14.11 7.16 -6.73
CA GLU A 92 15.01 7.24 -5.59
C GLU A 92 14.29 6.59 -4.41
N GLU A 93 14.92 5.54 -3.88
CA GLU A 93 14.35 4.63 -2.89
C GLU A 93 14.23 5.24 -1.51
N MET A 94 13.12 4.95 -0.82
CA MET A 94 12.86 5.38 0.54
C MET A 94 13.03 4.20 1.50
N GLY A 95 14.29 3.86 1.80
CA GLY A 95 14.61 2.74 2.68
C GLY A 95 14.47 1.38 1.99
N ASP A 96 14.43 0.31 2.78
CA ASP A 96 14.40 -1.07 2.26
C ASP A 96 13.09 -1.36 1.53
N THR A 97 13.18 -1.55 0.21
CA THR A 97 12.01 -1.71 -0.66
C THR A 97 11.10 -2.86 -0.20
N ARG A 98 11.68 -3.99 0.21
CA ARG A 98 10.90 -5.18 0.56
C ARG A 98 10.08 -4.95 1.82
N THR A 99 10.74 -4.49 2.88
CA THR A 99 10.11 -4.23 4.18
C THR A 99 9.07 -3.12 4.05
N TYR A 100 9.43 -2.02 3.38
CA TYR A 100 8.55 -0.87 3.20
C TYR A 100 7.27 -1.23 2.46
N ILE A 101 7.36 -1.96 1.35
CA ILE A 101 6.19 -2.35 0.56
C ILE A 101 5.30 -3.33 1.35
N ARG A 102 5.88 -4.26 2.11
CA ARG A 102 5.11 -5.17 2.97
C ARG A 102 4.32 -4.40 4.03
N GLU A 103 4.98 -3.51 4.75
CA GLU A 103 4.33 -2.67 5.76
C GLU A 103 3.23 -1.79 5.16
N LEU A 104 3.45 -1.20 3.98
CA LEU A 104 2.42 -0.43 3.29
C LEU A 104 1.21 -1.30 2.93
N LYS A 105 1.40 -2.52 2.41
CA LYS A 105 0.28 -3.43 2.08
C LYS A 105 -0.53 -3.81 3.31
N LYS A 106 0.11 -4.01 4.46
CA LYS A 106 -0.53 -4.35 5.73
C LYS A 106 -1.32 -3.19 6.34
N ASN A 107 -0.80 -1.97 6.24
CA ASN A 107 -1.37 -0.80 6.93
C ASN A 107 -2.33 0.02 6.06
N LEU A 108 -2.27 -0.08 4.73
CA LEU A 108 -3.09 0.74 3.86
C LEU A 108 -4.49 0.15 3.64
N PRO A 109 -5.54 0.99 3.62
CA PRO A 109 -6.89 0.53 3.36
C PRO A 109 -7.04 0.01 1.93
N VAL A 110 -7.80 -1.08 1.78
CA VAL A 110 -8.09 -1.70 0.47
C VAL A 110 -9.01 -0.80 -0.37
N LYS A 111 -9.88 -0.04 0.29
CA LYS A 111 -10.88 0.85 -0.30
C LYS A 111 -10.54 2.30 -0.01
N ASP A 112 -11.14 3.20 -0.78
CA ASP A 112 -10.94 4.63 -0.58
C ASP A 112 -11.68 5.09 0.67
N GLU A 113 -10.98 5.84 1.51
CA GLU A 113 -11.56 6.56 2.63
C GLU A 113 -11.93 7.97 2.19
N PHE A 114 -13.12 8.41 2.59
CA PHE A 114 -13.63 9.75 2.31
C PHE A 114 -13.46 10.63 3.54
N PHE A 115 -12.81 11.77 3.34
CA PHE A 115 -12.57 12.76 4.37
C PHE A 115 -13.39 14.01 4.07
N VAL A 116 -13.91 14.66 5.10
CA VAL A 116 -14.58 15.97 4.97
C VAL A 116 -13.56 17.07 5.24
N LEU A 117 -13.65 18.18 4.49
CA LEU A 117 -12.96 19.40 4.90
C LEU A 117 -13.71 19.94 6.13
N PHE A 118 -13.13 19.79 7.33
CA PHE A 118 -13.64 20.51 8.50
C PHE A 118 -13.52 22.01 8.21
N GLN A 119 -14.62 22.64 7.81
CA GLN A 119 -14.73 24.08 7.84
C GLN A 119 -15.05 24.46 9.29
N SER A 120 -14.07 24.98 10.02
CA SER A 120 -14.35 25.69 11.25
C SER A 120 -15.18 26.91 10.90
N ALA A 121 -16.50 26.78 11.06
CA ALA A 121 -17.39 27.92 11.21
C ALA A 121 -17.11 28.50 12.59
N GLU A 122 -16.21 29.47 12.66
CA GLU A 122 -16.20 30.42 13.77
C GLU A 122 -17.30 31.44 13.46
N GLU A 123 -18.41 31.36 14.20
CA GLU A 123 -19.43 32.43 14.33
C GLU A 123 -18.92 33.58 15.20
#